data_AF-A0A2H0XAA1-F1
#
_entry.id   AF-A0A2H0XAA1-F1
#
_cell.length_a   1.000
_cell.length_b   1.000
_cell.length_c   1.000
_cell.angle_alpha   90.00
_cell.angle_beta   90.00
_cell.angle_gamma   90.00
#
_symmetry.space_group_name_H-M   'P 1'
#
loop_
_entity.id
_entity.type
_entity.pdbx_description
1 polymer ?
#
loop_
_entity_poly.entity_id
_entity_poly.type
_entity_poly.pdbx_seq_one_letter_code
_entity_poly.pdbx_strand_id
1 'polypeptide(L)'
;MKHGRENIQENLLKRLPESFRTALTQAPDETSARKVVEDWLNSKDTEYQRITDLTIKTIQMVLDQEKSYIIQLLESVYQEKFPFDEISVFLTTFPIHPYSFENRWFMIGRMSHVPGMIGTAKHELNHFMFYYYFLDDLTKRGIKKEKREQLKEALAILTNPEGNDKPAVKELENFIKPLAGKPAREIIESCVQSGLL
;
A
#
# COMPACT_ATOMS: atom_id res chain seq x y z
N MET A 1 -15.69 -4.14 -4.78
CA MET A 1 -14.94 -5.29 -4.25
C MET A 1 -13.50 -4.86 -3.97
N LYS A 2 -13.12 -4.71 -2.69
CA LYS A 2 -11.77 -4.31 -2.27
C LYS A 2 -10.85 -5.54 -2.25
N HIS A 3 -9.94 -5.65 -3.23
CA HIS A 3 -8.74 -6.50 -3.23
C HIS A 3 -8.87 -7.97 -2.79
N GLY A 4 -9.93 -8.68 -3.18
CA GLY A 4 -9.98 -10.15 -3.06
C GLY A 4 -9.86 -10.71 -1.63
N ARG A 5 -10.08 -9.89 -0.60
CA ARG A 5 -10.11 -10.32 0.81
C ARG A 5 -11.56 -10.41 1.26
N GLU A 6 -12.10 -11.61 1.30
CA GLU A 6 -13.40 -11.87 1.94
C GLU A 6 -13.34 -11.45 3.41
N ASN A 7 -14.42 -10.84 3.91
CA ASN A 7 -14.58 -10.45 5.32
C ASN A 7 -13.51 -9.49 5.88
N ILE A 8 -12.85 -8.70 5.03
CA ILE A 8 -11.82 -7.74 5.49
C ILE A 8 -12.40 -6.77 6.54
N GLN A 9 -13.61 -6.26 6.31
CA GLN A 9 -14.26 -5.34 7.25
C GLN A 9 -14.49 -6.01 8.61
N GLU A 10 -15.04 -7.22 8.64
CA GLU A 10 -15.24 -7.96 9.89
C GLU A 10 -13.93 -8.25 10.62
N ASN A 11 -12.89 -8.66 9.89
CA ASN A 11 -11.59 -8.98 10.47
C ASN A 11 -10.86 -7.73 11.01
N LEU A 12 -11.01 -6.59 10.33
CA LEU A 12 -10.50 -5.30 10.81
C LEU A 12 -11.23 -4.85 12.07
N LEU A 13 -12.56 -4.96 12.06
CA LEU A 13 -13.39 -4.54 13.18
C LEU A 13 -13.18 -5.41 14.41
N LYS A 14 -13.00 -6.74 14.29
CA LYS A 14 -12.79 -7.67 15.42
C LYS A 14 -11.67 -7.26 16.39
N ARG A 15 -10.70 -6.45 15.95
CA ARG A 15 -9.58 -5.97 16.78
C ARG A 15 -9.91 -4.72 17.61
N LEU A 16 -11.09 -4.14 17.43
CA LEU A 16 -11.52 -2.91 18.09
C LEU A 16 -12.50 -3.18 19.22
N PRO A 17 -12.55 -2.31 20.25
CA PRO A 17 -13.48 -2.46 21.38
C PRO A 17 -14.94 -2.60 20.90
N GLU A 18 -15.72 -3.44 21.57
CA GLU A 18 -17.12 -3.68 21.22
C GLU A 18 -17.96 -2.41 21.18
N SER A 19 -17.79 -1.53 22.17
CA SER A 19 -18.47 -0.23 22.22
C SER A 19 -18.21 0.62 20.97
N PHE A 20 -16.97 0.63 20.48
CA PHE A 20 -16.60 1.34 19.26
C PHE A 20 -17.23 0.70 18.02
N ARG A 21 -17.18 -0.63 17.90
CA ARG A 21 -17.75 -1.36 16.76
C ARG A 21 -19.26 -1.14 16.65
N THR A 22 -19.96 -1.20 17.78
CA THR A 22 -21.41 -0.99 17.86
C THR A 22 -21.77 0.44 17.45
N ALA A 23 -21.10 1.45 18.01
CA ALA A 23 -21.32 2.85 17.66
C ALA A 23 -21.06 3.11 16.15
N LEU A 24 -20.00 2.52 15.59
CA LEU A 24 -19.65 2.69 14.18
C LEU A 24 -20.68 2.02 13.26
N THR A 25 -21.20 0.85 13.63
CA THR A 25 -22.19 0.10 12.83
C THR A 25 -23.56 0.75 12.87
N GLN A 26 -23.90 1.44 13.96
CA GLN A 26 -25.17 2.14 14.15
C GLN A 26 -25.19 3.56 13.54
N ALA A 27 -24.05 4.05 13.05
CA ALA A 27 -23.99 5.36 12.41
C ALA A 27 -24.83 5.38 11.12
N PRO A 28 -25.78 6.33 10.95
CA PRO A 28 -26.70 6.34 9.82
C PRO A 28 -26.05 6.76 8.50
N ASP A 29 -24.93 7.47 8.56
CA ASP A 29 -24.22 8.03 7.41
C ASP A 29 -22.72 8.15 7.68
N GLU A 30 -21.96 8.48 6.63
CA GLU A 30 -20.51 8.64 6.70
C GLU A 30 -20.08 9.75 7.68
N THR A 31 -20.85 10.83 7.77
CA THR A 31 -20.54 11.97 8.65
C THR A 31 -20.61 11.55 10.12
N SER A 32 -21.67 10.84 10.47
CA SER A 32 -21.88 10.28 11.80
C SER A 32 -20.83 9.22 12.12
N ALA A 33 -20.48 8.37 11.16
CA ALA A 33 -19.44 7.36 11.32
C ALA A 33 -18.07 8.01 11.56
N ARG A 34 -17.75 9.09 10.84
CA ARG A 34 -16.53 9.88 11.04
C ARG A 34 -16.47 10.47 12.44
N LYS A 35 -17.57 11.03 12.92
CA LYS A 35 -17.66 11.56 14.29
C LYS A 35 -17.39 10.47 15.33
N VAL A 36 -17.95 9.27 15.17
CA VAL A 36 -17.65 8.13 16.07
C VAL A 36 -16.15 7.81 16.10
N VAL A 37 -15.48 7.82 14.94
CA VAL A 37 -14.02 7.61 14.85
C VAL A 37 -13.26 8.73 15.55
N GLU A 38 -13.59 9.98 15.27
CA GLU A 38 -12.97 11.16 15.87
C GLU A 38 -13.11 11.15 17.39
N ASP A 39 -14.34 10.96 17.90
CA ASP A 39 -14.61 10.91 19.34
C ASP A 39 -13.82 9.78 20.02
N TRP A 40 -13.71 8.60 19.39
CA TRP A 40 -12.93 7.48 19.91
C TRP A 40 -11.42 7.73 19.92
N LEU A 41 -10.89 8.41 18.91
CA LEU A 41 -9.48 8.81 18.86
C LEU A 41 -9.19 9.91 19.89
N ASN A 42 -10.10 10.85 20.06
CA ASN A 42 -10.00 11.95 21.04
C ASN A 42 -10.17 11.45 22.48
N SER A 43 -10.87 10.35 22.69
CA SER A 43 -11.03 9.74 24.01
C SER A 43 -9.80 8.98 24.50
N LYS A 44 -8.72 8.90 23.70
CA LYS A 44 -7.48 8.23 24.09
C LYS A 44 -6.68 9.07 25.08
N ASP A 45 -6.00 8.40 25.99
CA ASP A 45 -5.21 9.06 27.03
C ASP A 45 -4.01 9.85 26.48
N THR A 46 -3.42 10.69 27.33
CA THR A 46 -2.25 11.51 27.00
C THR A 46 -1.06 10.68 26.53
N GLU A 47 -0.90 9.45 27.05
CA GLU A 47 0.18 8.57 26.63
C GLU A 47 -0.02 8.09 25.18
N TYR A 48 -1.24 7.72 24.81
CA TYR A 48 -1.59 7.35 23.45
C TYR A 48 -1.31 8.49 22.47
N GLN A 49 -1.72 9.73 22.81
CA GLN A 49 -1.47 10.90 21.98
C GLN A 49 0.03 11.19 21.84
N ARG A 50 0.76 11.19 22.97
CA ARG A 50 2.21 11.37 22.99
C ARG A 50 2.94 10.33 22.12
N ILE A 51 2.56 9.07 22.24
CA ILE A 51 3.14 7.99 21.41
C ILE A 51 2.79 8.21 19.94
N THR A 52 1.57 8.64 19.62
CA THR A 52 1.16 8.95 18.24
C THR A 52 2.04 10.05 17.63
N ASP A 53 2.27 11.14 18.34
CA ASP A 53 3.15 12.22 17.88
C ASP A 53 4.60 11.75 17.68
N LEU A 54 5.10 10.92 18.60
CA LEU A 54 6.44 10.31 18.49
C LEU A 54 6.53 9.36 17.30
N THR A 55 5.47 8.58 17.03
CA THR A 55 5.39 7.70 15.87
C THR A 55 5.42 8.50 14.58
N ILE A 56 4.67 9.61 14.47
CA ILE A 56 4.69 10.49 13.30
C ILE A 56 6.11 11.02 13.06
N LYS A 57 6.77 11.54 14.10
CA LYS A 57 8.16 12.03 14.00
C LYS A 57 9.13 10.92 13.59
N THR A 58 8.95 9.72 14.14
CA THR A 58 9.78 8.56 13.80
C THR A 58 9.60 8.17 12.33
N ILE A 59 8.35 8.09 11.85
CA ILE A 59 8.06 7.79 10.44
C ILE A 59 8.73 8.84 9.53
N GLN A 60 8.53 10.13 9.81
CA GLN A 60 9.13 11.20 9.03
C GLN A 60 10.66 11.06 8.97
N MET A 61 11.30 10.91 10.13
CA MET A 61 12.75 10.75 10.23
C MET A 61 13.26 9.53 9.46
N VAL A 62 12.62 8.37 9.61
CA VAL A 62 12.99 7.13 8.93
C VAL A 62 12.86 7.29 7.41
N LEU A 63 11.73 7.82 6.94
CA LEU A 63 11.51 7.99 5.51
C LEU A 63 12.44 9.05 4.91
N ASP A 64 12.75 10.13 5.63
CA ASP A 64 13.72 11.13 5.16
C ASP A 64 15.14 10.56 5.01
N GLN A 65 15.54 9.65 5.91
CA GLN A 65 16.83 8.95 5.84
C GLN A 65 16.85 7.94 4.68
N GLU A 66 15.75 7.23 4.46
CA GLU A 66 15.67 6.14 3.48
C GLU A 66 15.24 6.60 2.08
N LYS A 67 14.74 7.83 1.92
CA LYS A 67 14.13 8.30 0.66
C LYS A 67 15.01 8.08 -0.55
N SER A 68 16.31 8.42 -0.46
CA SER A 68 17.24 8.33 -1.58
C SER A 68 17.44 6.88 -2.00
N TYR A 69 17.54 5.98 -1.03
CA TYR A 69 17.66 4.56 -1.28
C TYR A 69 16.37 3.97 -1.89
N ILE A 70 15.20 4.32 -1.35
CA ILE A 70 13.90 3.87 -1.87
C ILE A 70 13.71 4.34 -3.32
N ILE A 71 14.02 5.62 -3.60
CA ILE A 71 13.95 6.20 -4.95
C ILE A 71 14.90 5.46 -5.89
N GLN A 72 16.18 5.31 -5.53
CA GLN A 72 17.16 4.62 -6.37
C GLN A 72 16.75 3.16 -6.65
N LEU A 73 16.23 2.47 -5.65
CA LEU A 73 15.71 1.11 -5.81
C LEU A 73 14.56 1.07 -6.81
N LEU A 74 13.56 1.95 -6.68
CA LEU A 74 12.43 2.04 -7.59
C LEU A 74 12.87 2.39 -9.01
N GLU A 75 13.74 3.40 -9.17
CA GLU A 75 14.29 3.78 -10.48
C GLU A 75 15.08 2.62 -11.11
N SER A 76 15.82 1.82 -10.32
CA SER A 76 16.55 0.67 -10.83
C SER A 76 15.64 -0.47 -11.31
N VAL A 77 14.51 -0.69 -10.65
CA VAL A 77 13.54 -1.74 -11.04
C VAL A 77 12.77 -1.31 -12.29
N TYR A 78 12.31 -0.07 -12.31
CA TYR A 78 11.50 0.45 -13.40
C TYR A 78 12.33 0.88 -14.61
N GLN A 79 13.62 1.20 -14.41
CA GLN A 79 14.50 1.88 -15.38
C GLN A 79 13.89 3.20 -15.87
N GLU A 80 13.18 3.87 -14.97
CA GLU A 80 12.47 5.14 -15.19
C GLU A 80 12.74 6.06 -13.99
N LYS A 81 12.55 7.37 -14.15
CA LYS A 81 12.74 8.32 -13.06
C LYS A 81 11.62 8.27 -12.03
N PHE A 82 11.90 8.62 -10.78
CA PHE A 82 10.84 8.78 -9.80
C PHE A 82 10.10 10.11 -10.08
N PRO A 83 8.80 10.08 -10.45
CA PRO A 83 8.16 11.25 -11.06
C PRO A 83 7.44 12.17 -10.05
N PHE A 84 7.59 11.92 -8.75
CA PHE A 84 6.83 12.62 -7.72
C PHE A 84 7.74 13.51 -6.87
N ASP A 85 7.41 14.81 -6.81
CA ASP A 85 8.11 15.77 -5.96
C ASP A 85 7.71 15.65 -4.49
N GLU A 86 6.45 15.30 -4.22
CA GLU A 86 5.87 15.19 -2.89
C GLU A 86 4.88 14.03 -2.81
N ILE A 87 4.96 13.28 -1.71
CA ILE A 87 4.03 12.22 -1.32
C ILE A 87 3.68 12.42 0.16
N SER A 88 2.39 12.51 0.49
CA SER A 88 1.97 12.62 1.89
C SER A 88 1.85 11.25 2.56
N VAL A 89 2.34 11.12 3.79
CA VAL A 89 2.26 9.88 4.57
C VAL A 89 1.42 10.13 5.81
N PHE A 90 0.35 9.33 5.96
CA PHE A 90 -0.54 9.41 7.11
C PHE A 90 -0.35 8.21 8.05
N LEU A 91 -0.80 8.37 9.29
CA LEU A 91 -0.84 7.29 10.26
C LEU A 91 -2.20 6.60 10.21
N THR A 92 -2.21 5.27 10.33
CA THR A 92 -3.44 4.49 10.50
C THR A 92 -3.40 3.59 11.73
N THR A 93 -4.54 3.46 12.40
CA THR A 93 -4.75 2.52 13.50
C THR A 93 -5.27 1.17 13.02
N PHE A 94 -5.59 1.03 11.74
CA PHE A 94 -6.00 -0.23 11.15
C PHE A 94 -4.78 -1.05 10.71
N PRO A 95 -4.85 -2.40 10.74
CA PRO A 95 -3.78 -3.28 10.25
C PRO A 95 -3.76 -3.39 8.71
N ILE A 96 -4.19 -2.34 8.01
CA ILE A 96 -4.10 -2.19 6.55
C ILE A 96 -3.41 -0.87 6.24
N HIS A 97 -2.84 -0.77 5.05
CA HIS A 97 -2.11 0.40 4.57
C HIS A 97 -2.85 1.02 3.39
N PRO A 98 -3.93 1.80 3.61
CA PRO A 98 -4.60 2.51 2.52
C PRO A 98 -3.65 3.45 1.77
N TYR A 99 -3.94 3.68 0.50
CA TYR A 99 -3.28 4.68 -0.32
C TYR A 99 -4.24 5.29 -1.35
N SER A 100 -3.84 6.43 -1.90
CA SER A 100 -4.41 7.03 -3.09
C SER A 100 -3.30 7.49 -4.02
N PHE A 101 -3.24 6.90 -5.21
CA PHE A 101 -2.33 7.33 -6.26
C PHE A 101 -2.68 8.73 -6.77
N GLU A 102 -3.96 8.99 -7.04
CA GLU A 102 -4.47 10.28 -7.54
C GLU A 102 -4.13 11.44 -6.59
N ASN A 103 -4.32 11.21 -5.29
CA ASN A 103 -4.06 12.21 -4.25
C ASN A 103 -2.65 12.10 -3.64
N ARG A 104 -1.79 11.24 -4.19
CA ARG A 104 -0.39 11.06 -3.78
C ARG A 104 -0.18 10.86 -2.28
N TRP A 105 -0.91 9.93 -1.69
CA TRP A 105 -0.72 9.60 -0.27
C TRP A 105 -0.83 8.11 0.03
N PHE A 106 -0.18 7.68 1.11
CA PHE A 106 -0.35 6.35 1.68
C PHE A 106 -0.31 6.38 3.21
N MET A 107 -0.72 5.28 3.85
CA MET A 107 -0.81 5.18 5.30
C MET A 107 0.13 4.12 5.86
N ILE A 108 0.86 4.48 6.92
CA ILE A 108 1.68 3.55 7.70
C ILE A 108 0.96 3.23 9.02
N GLY A 109 1.03 1.96 9.43
CA GLY A 109 0.42 1.50 10.67
C GLY A 109 1.11 2.12 11.89
N ARG A 110 0.32 2.57 12.88
CA ARG A 110 0.84 3.13 14.13
C ARG A 110 1.80 2.21 14.89
N MET A 111 1.59 0.90 14.76
CA MET A 111 2.39 -0.13 15.43
C MET A 111 3.48 -0.72 14.52
N SER A 112 3.74 -0.11 13.35
CA SER A 112 4.82 -0.56 12.46
C SER A 112 6.17 -0.32 13.13
N HIS A 113 7.05 -1.31 13.06
CA HIS A 113 8.47 -1.17 13.39
C HIS A 113 9.22 -0.57 12.19
N VAL A 114 10.44 -0.09 12.40
CA VAL A 114 11.24 0.63 11.37
C VAL A 114 11.33 -0.13 10.04
N PRO A 115 11.76 -1.41 9.99
CA PRO A 115 11.70 -2.22 8.76
C PRO A 115 10.31 -2.24 8.10
N GLY A 116 9.25 -2.40 8.89
CA GLY A 116 7.87 -2.36 8.40
C GLY A 116 7.47 -1.01 7.80
N MET A 117 7.91 0.12 8.37
CA MET A 117 7.66 1.47 7.81
C MET A 117 8.30 1.61 6.43
N ILE A 118 9.56 1.18 6.31
CA ILE A 118 10.32 1.22 5.05
C ILE A 118 9.70 0.26 4.03
N GLY A 119 9.32 -0.95 4.45
CA GLY A 119 8.66 -1.95 3.62
C GLY A 119 7.33 -1.47 3.06
N THR A 120 6.48 -0.85 3.89
CA THR A 120 5.25 -0.20 3.44
C THR A 120 5.54 0.89 2.41
N ALA A 121 6.48 1.80 2.68
CA ALA A 121 6.83 2.86 1.74
C ALA A 121 7.31 2.31 0.38
N LYS A 122 8.21 1.31 0.39
CA LYS A 122 8.65 0.65 -0.85
C LYS A 122 7.49 0.02 -1.62
N HIS A 123 6.57 -0.65 -0.93
CA HIS A 123 5.42 -1.32 -1.54
C HIS A 123 4.45 -0.32 -2.18
N GLU A 124 4.04 0.71 -1.44
CA GLU A 124 3.06 1.68 -1.93
C GLU A 124 3.64 2.58 -3.02
N LEU A 125 4.92 2.97 -2.90
CA LEU A 125 5.58 3.74 -3.95
C LEU A 125 5.85 2.89 -5.21
N ASN A 126 6.04 1.58 -5.07
CA ASN A 126 6.07 0.67 -6.23
C ASN A 126 4.73 0.70 -6.98
N HIS A 127 3.61 0.65 -6.25
CA HIS A 127 2.29 0.82 -6.88
C HIS A 127 2.15 2.14 -7.61
N PHE A 128 2.71 3.24 -7.07
CA PHE A 128 2.65 4.55 -7.70
C PHE A 128 3.47 4.59 -8.99
N MET A 129 4.67 4.01 -8.99
CA MET A 129 5.48 3.85 -10.20
C MET A 129 4.72 3.04 -11.27
N PHE A 130 4.09 1.93 -10.88
CA PHE A 130 3.27 1.14 -11.80
C PHE A 130 2.14 1.94 -12.43
N TYR A 131 1.36 2.65 -11.61
CA TYR A 131 0.24 3.42 -12.13
C TYR A 131 0.69 4.54 -13.05
N TYR A 132 1.78 5.24 -12.71
CA TYR A 132 2.31 6.34 -13.51
C TYR A 132 2.82 5.87 -14.87
N TYR A 133 3.58 4.76 -14.92
CA TYR A 133 4.25 4.33 -16.15
C TYR A 133 3.47 3.36 -17.03
N PHE A 134 2.60 2.53 -16.45
CA PHE A 134 2.04 1.38 -17.17
C PHE A 134 0.51 1.31 -17.20
N LEU A 135 -0.20 2.02 -16.31
CA LEU A 135 -1.66 1.88 -16.24
C LEU A 135 -2.34 2.20 -17.57
N ASP A 136 -1.98 3.33 -18.17
CA ASP A 136 -2.60 3.81 -19.42
C ASP A 136 -2.30 2.90 -20.61
N ASP A 137 -1.04 2.44 -20.74
CA ASP A 137 -0.65 1.51 -21.81
C ASP A 137 -1.41 0.18 -21.71
N LEU A 138 -1.41 -0.43 -20.53
CA LEU A 138 -2.09 -1.71 -20.30
C LEU A 138 -3.61 -1.57 -20.50
N THR A 139 -4.19 -0.40 -20.17
CA THR A 139 -5.60 -0.09 -20.46
C THR A 139 -5.86 -0.05 -21.96
N LYS A 140 -5.02 0.64 -22.73
CA LYS A 140 -5.15 0.75 -24.19
C LYS A 140 -4.99 -0.59 -24.90
N ARG A 141 -4.19 -1.49 -24.32
CA ARG A 141 -4.03 -2.88 -24.79
C ARG A 141 -5.19 -3.79 -24.43
N GLY A 142 -6.19 -3.31 -23.71
CA GLY A 142 -7.38 -4.07 -23.34
C GLY A 142 -7.17 -5.04 -22.16
N ILE A 143 -6.09 -4.89 -21.40
CA ILE A 143 -5.83 -5.76 -20.23
C ILE A 143 -6.85 -5.44 -19.14
N LYS A 144 -7.54 -6.48 -18.68
CA LYS A 144 -8.60 -6.36 -17.66
C LYS A 144 -8.06 -5.73 -16.38
N LYS A 145 -8.91 -4.96 -15.70
CA LYS A 145 -8.54 -4.25 -14.46
C LYS A 145 -7.97 -5.22 -13.41
N GLU A 146 -8.60 -6.37 -13.25
CA GLU A 146 -8.22 -7.38 -12.28
C GLU A 146 -6.79 -7.89 -12.54
N LYS A 147 -6.43 -8.10 -13.81
CA LYS A 147 -5.08 -8.53 -14.22
C LYS A 147 -4.04 -7.43 -14.00
N ARG A 148 -4.40 -6.16 -14.28
CA ARG A 148 -3.52 -5.01 -13.98
C ARG A 148 -3.26 -4.86 -12.48
N GLU A 149 -4.28 -5.03 -11.64
CA GLU A 149 -4.14 -4.99 -10.18
C GLU A 149 -3.29 -6.16 -9.66
N GLN A 150 -3.47 -7.37 -10.20
CA GLN A 150 -2.64 -8.52 -9.85
C GLN A 150 -1.18 -8.33 -10.24
N LEU A 151 -0.92 -7.77 -11.43
CA LEU A 151 0.42 -7.47 -11.92
C LEU A 151 1.13 -6.43 -11.04
N LYS A 152 0.44 -5.33 -10.72
CA LYS A 152 0.93 -4.28 -9.82
C LYS A 152 1.37 -4.85 -8.47
N GLU A 153 0.53 -5.70 -7.89
CA GLU A 153 0.80 -6.39 -6.63
C GLU A 153 1.99 -7.35 -6.76
N ALA A 154 2.06 -8.13 -7.84
CA ALA A 154 3.14 -9.07 -8.07
C ALA A 154 4.49 -8.39 -8.31
N LEU A 155 4.53 -7.24 -8.99
CA LEU A 155 5.76 -6.47 -9.23
C LEU A 155 6.36 -5.90 -7.93
N ALA A 156 5.58 -5.78 -6.86
CA ALA A 156 6.08 -5.30 -5.57
C ALA A 156 7.17 -6.21 -4.98
N ILE A 157 7.23 -7.50 -5.37
CA ILE A 157 8.28 -8.43 -4.94
C ILE A 157 9.69 -7.98 -5.34
N LEU A 158 9.81 -7.18 -6.42
CA LEU A 158 11.09 -6.69 -6.92
C LEU A 158 11.72 -5.62 -6.00
N THR A 159 10.90 -4.93 -5.22
CA THR A 159 11.35 -3.90 -4.27
C THR A 159 11.19 -4.34 -2.82
N ASN A 160 10.33 -5.33 -2.56
CA ASN A 160 10.08 -5.90 -1.25
C ASN A 160 9.98 -7.44 -1.35
N PRO A 161 11.10 -8.18 -1.27
CA PRO A 161 11.18 -9.59 -1.60
C PRO A 161 10.50 -10.54 -0.60
N GLU A 162 10.02 -10.03 0.54
CA GLU A 162 9.19 -10.79 1.48
C GLU A 162 7.85 -11.22 0.85
N GLY A 163 7.48 -10.63 -0.30
CA GLY A 163 6.35 -11.04 -1.13
C GLY A 163 4.99 -10.65 -0.54
N ASN A 164 3.92 -10.95 -1.28
CA ASN A 164 2.57 -10.87 -0.76
C ASN A 164 2.06 -12.28 -0.49
N ASP A 165 1.59 -12.58 0.73
CA ASP A 165 0.87 -13.83 1.06
C ASP A 165 -0.53 -13.91 0.39
N LYS A 166 -0.69 -13.34 -0.81
CA LYS A 166 -1.93 -13.28 -1.58
C LYS A 166 -1.92 -14.42 -2.61
N PRO A 167 -2.74 -15.48 -2.47
CA PRO A 167 -2.74 -16.60 -3.41
C PRO A 167 -3.00 -16.18 -4.86
N ALA A 168 -3.82 -15.14 -5.06
CA ALA A 168 -4.22 -14.62 -6.37
C ALA A 168 -3.09 -14.00 -7.20
N VAL A 169 -1.93 -13.70 -6.61
CA VAL A 169 -0.77 -13.13 -7.33
C VAL A 169 0.43 -14.07 -7.36
N LYS A 170 0.37 -15.20 -6.65
CA LYS A 170 1.51 -16.10 -6.45
C LYS A 170 2.04 -16.70 -7.74
N GLU A 171 1.15 -16.99 -8.70
CA GLU A 171 1.54 -17.44 -10.04
C GLU A 171 2.37 -16.38 -10.77
N LEU A 172 1.90 -15.12 -10.77
CA LEU A 172 2.64 -14.00 -11.36
C LEU A 172 3.94 -13.72 -10.62
N GLU A 173 3.95 -13.74 -9.28
CA GLU A 173 5.16 -13.54 -8.49
C GLU A 173 6.21 -14.62 -8.79
N ASN A 174 5.80 -15.89 -8.88
CA ASN A 174 6.70 -17.00 -9.23
C ASN A 174 7.28 -16.84 -10.64
N PHE A 175 6.49 -16.31 -11.58
CA PHE A 175 6.95 -16.01 -12.93
C PHE A 175 7.92 -14.80 -12.96
N ILE A 176 7.64 -13.76 -12.18
CA ILE A 176 8.42 -12.50 -12.14
C ILE A 176 9.75 -12.68 -11.39
N LYS A 177 9.77 -13.44 -10.29
CA LYS A 177 10.94 -13.63 -9.43
C LYS A 177 12.24 -14.01 -10.17
N PRO A 178 12.25 -14.99 -11.11
CA PRO A 178 13.47 -15.33 -11.87
C PRO A 178 13.88 -14.24 -12.88
N LEU A 179 13.03 -13.25 -13.14
CA LEU A 179 13.33 -12.12 -14.02
C LEU A 179 13.87 -10.90 -13.26
N ALA A 180 14.11 -11.00 -11.95
CA ALA A 180 14.67 -9.93 -11.14
C ALA A 180 15.99 -9.39 -11.76
N GLY A 181 16.11 -8.07 -11.82
CA GLY A 181 17.23 -7.37 -12.48
C GLY A 181 16.95 -6.97 -13.93
N LYS A 182 15.89 -7.51 -14.57
CA LYS A 182 15.39 -6.97 -15.84
C LYS A 182 14.54 -5.71 -15.60
N PRO A 183 14.48 -4.79 -16.58
CA PRO A 183 13.58 -3.64 -16.52
C PRO A 183 12.12 -4.08 -16.35
N ALA A 184 11.34 -3.37 -15.53
CA ALA A 184 9.93 -3.68 -15.28
C ALA A 184 9.12 -3.80 -16.59
N ARG A 185 9.41 -2.95 -17.59
CA ARG A 185 8.78 -3.02 -18.91
C ARG A 185 8.98 -4.38 -19.59
N GLU A 186 10.19 -4.94 -19.56
CA GLU A 186 10.48 -6.25 -20.16
C GLU A 186 9.80 -7.39 -19.40
N ILE A 187 9.73 -7.28 -18.06
CA ILE A 187 9.02 -8.24 -17.21
C ILE A 187 7.53 -8.24 -17.58
N ILE A 188 6.92 -7.06 -17.72
CA ILE A 188 5.51 -6.91 -18.10
C ILE A 188 5.26 -7.51 -19.49
N GLU A 189 6.12 -7.23 -20.48
CA GLU A 189 5.99 -7.85 -21.81
C GLU A 189 6.11 -9.37 -21.76
N SER A 190 7.01 -9.89 -20.93
CA SER A 190 7.15 -11.35 -20.72
C SER A 190 5.87 -11.95 -20.13
N CYS A 191 5.18 -11.25 -19.24
CA CYS A 191 3.88 -11.67 -18.69
C CYS A 191 2.76 -11.64 -19.74
N VAL A 192 2.77 -10.68 -20.66
CA VAL A 192 1.80 -10.64 -21.78
C VAL A 192 2.06 -11.79 -22.75
N GLN A 193 3.31 -12.01 -23.14
CA GLN A 193 3.69 -13.08 -24.07
C GLN A 193 3.42 -14.49 -23.54
N SER A 194 3.50 -14.68 -22.21
CA SER A 194 3.17 -15.96 -21.57
C SER A 194 1.67 -16.18 -21.35
N GLY A 195 0.81 -15.21 -21.70
CA GLY A 195 -0.63 -15.30 -21.51
C GLY A 195 -1.09 -15.18 -20.05
N LEU A 196 -0.23 -14.65 -19.16
CA LEU A 196 -0.57 -14.43 -17.75
C LEU A 196 -1.42 -13.16 -17.55
N LEU A 197 -1.38 -12.22 -18.50
CA LEU A 197 -2.14 -10.95 -18.52
C LEU A 197 -3.17 -10.93 -19.65
#